data_AF-A0A8S3SBZ4-F1
#
_entry.id   AF-A0A8S3SBZ4-F1
#
_cell.length_a   1.000
_cell.length_b   1.000
_cell.length_c   1.000
_cell.angle_alpha   90.00
_cell.angle_beta   90.00
_cell.angle_gamma   90.00
#
_symmetry.space_group_name_H-M   'P 1'
#
loop_
_entity.id
_entity.type
_entity.pdbx_description
1 polymer ?
#
loop_
_entity_poly.entity_id
_entity_poly.type
_entity_poly.pdbx_seq_one_letter_code
_entity_poly.pdbx_strand_id
1 'polypeptide(L)'
;MLENKTKKSEFQIELKNRFSTFQNAAEEIISIEDHWQEIKNAFTTACETSVGLKNRKHQEWITPETLVKDVRNSARRDKRAFVDKLTAEAEEAARANNIKALYDNIKLLTGKYQKGSRPVKSKEGKTLNTHEEQMKRWVEHFKDVLNQDPPVRKADIPPSEELLAVDYARRFSTSVCMALSVMIAGLHLSRPS
;
A
#
# COMPACT_ATOMS: atom_id res chain seq x y z
N MET A 1 22.41 -82.57 -17.80
CA MET A 1 22.24 -81.49 -16.79
C MET A 1 23.55 -81.21 -16.02
N LEU A 2 24.69 -80.94 -16.67
CA LEU A 2 25.97 -80.73 -15.95
C LEU A 2 26.79 -79.50 -16.40
N GLU A 3 26.42 -78.80 -17.47
CA GLU A 3 27.23 -77.68 -17.99
C GLU A 3 27.08 -76.35 -17.21
N ASN A 4 26.13 -76.24 -16.29
CA ASN A 4 25.83 -74.95 -15.64
C ASN A 4 26.63 -74.74 -14.35
N LYS A 5 27.00 -75.82 -13.64
CA LYS A 5 27.79 -75.73 -12.39
C LYS A 5 29.26 -75.39 -12.65
N THR A 6 29.85 -75.97 -13.69
CA THR A 6 31.23 -75.71 -14.12
C THR A 6 31.41 -74.28 -14.65
N LYS A 7 30.49 -73.81 -15.50
CA LYS A 7 30.50 -72.42 -15.98
C LYS A 7 30.37 -71.40 -14.85
N LYS A 8 29.57 -71.71 -13.81
CA LYS A 8 29.46 -70.86 -12.62
C LYS A 8 30.78 -70.80 -11.84
N SER A 9 31.49 -71.93 -11.67
CA SER A 9 32.78 -71.93 -10.98
C SER A 9 33.86 -71.20 -11.76
N GLU A 10 33.91 -71.37 -13.09
CA GLU A 10 34.84 -70.66 -13.96
C GLU A 10 34.61 -69.15 -13.92
N PHE A 11 33.35 -68.72 -14.04
CA PHE A 11 32.98 -67.31 -13.94
C PHE A 11 33.32 -66.71 -12.57
N GLN A 12 33.09 -67.44 -11.49
CA GLN A 12 33.45 -67.01 -10.13
C GLN A 12 34.97 -66.87 -9.94
N ILE A 13 35.75 -67.80 -10.49
CA ILE A 13 37.21 -67.74 -10.45
C ILE A 13 37.69 -66.57 -11.31
N GLU A 14 37.14 -66.37 -12.49
CA GLU A 14 37.52 -65.26 -13.36
C GLU A 14 37.15 -63.90 -12.76
N LEU A 15 35.99 -63.79 -12.12
CA LEU A 15 35.64 -62.60 -11.32
C LEU A 15 36.67 -62.37 -10.22
N LYS A 16 36.96 -63.37 -9.40
CA LYS A 16 37.96 -63.23 -8.34
C LYS A 16 39.34 -62.85 -8.87
N ASN A 17 39.76 -63.41 -10.00
CA ASN A 17 41.04 -63.10 -10.65
C ASN A 17 41.06 -61.69 -11.25
N ARG A 18 39.94 -61.19 -11.79
CA ARG A 18 39.84 -59.82 -12.30
C ARG A 18 39.82 -58.78 -11.19
N PHE A 19 39.28 -59.13 -10.03
CA PHE A 19 39.17 -58.22 -8.88
C PHE A 19 40.33 -58.34 -7.87
N SER A 20 41.20 -59.34 -7.98
CA SER A 20 42.39 -59.49 -7.12
C SER A 20 43.41 -58.34 -7.32
N THR A 21 43.46 -57.76 -8.51
CA THR A 21 44.28 -56.58 -8.81
C THR A 21 43.83 -55.34 -8.03
N PHE A 22 42.52 -55.17 -7.80
CA PHE A 22 41.99 -54.12 -6.93
C PHE A 22 42.26 -54.40 -5.46
N GLN A 23 42.34 -55.68 -5.07
CA GLN A 23 42.59 -56.09 -3.69
C GLN A 23 44.05 -55.90 -3.28
N ASN A 24 44.99 -56.09 -4.22
CA ASN A 24 46.41 -55.80 -4.00
C ASN A 24 46.74 -54.30 -4.21
N ALA A 25 45.94 -53.57 -4.99
CA ALA A 25 45.98 -52.10 -5.03
C ALA A 25 45.26 -51.46 -3.84
N ALA A 26 44.57 -52.25 -3.01
CA ALA A 26 43.85 -51.80 -1.83
C ALA A 26 44.71 -51.61 -0.58
N GLU A 27 46.04 -51.73 -0.69
CA GLU A 27 46.95 -51.41 0.41
C GLU A 27 47.27 -49.90 0.53
N GLU A 28 46.75 -49.05 -0.37
CA GLU A 28 46.72 -47.59 -0.18
C GLU A 28 45.39 -46.97 -0.64
N ILE A 29 44.25 -47.61 -0.34
CA ILE A 29 42.96 -46.92 -0.47
C ILE A 29 42.77 -46.09 0.80
N ILE A 30 43.34 -44.88 0.78
CA ILE A 30 42.76 -43.76 1.53
C ILE A 30 41.31 -43.69 1.05
N SER A 31 40.35 -43.86 1.97
CA SER A 31 38.93 -43.84 1.64
C SER A 31 38.65 -42.58 0.82
N ILE A 32 37.76 -42.66 -0.18
CA ILE A 32 37.37 -41.47 -0.98
C ILE A 32 36.93 -40.32 -0.05
N GLU A 33 36.34 -40.67 1.10
CA GLU A 33 35.97 -39.71 2.14
C GLU A 33 37.21 -39.07 2.81
N ASP A 34 38.24 -39.85 3.10
CA ASP A 34 39.48 -39.37 3.71
C ASP A 34 40.23 -38.43 2.75
N HIS A 35 40.30 -38.79 1.46
CA HIS A 35 40.90 -37.93 0.44
C HIS A 35 40.10 -36.64 0.22
N TRP A 36 38.77 -36.74 0.21
CA TRP A 36 37.91 -35.57 0.12
C TRP A 36 38.05 -34.66 1.35
N GLN A 37 38.23 -35.26 2.53
CA GLN A 37 38.45 -34.54 3.77
C GLN A 37 39.82 -33.85 3.79
N GLU A 38 40.86 -34.50 3.25
CA GLU A 38 42.19 -33.92 3.08
C GLU A 38 42.17 -32.71 2.14
N ILE A 39 41.48 -32.80 1.00
CA ILE A 39 41.31 -31.67 0.06
C ILE A 39 40.58 -30.51 0.74
N LYS A 40 39.48 -30.80 1.44
CA LYS A 40 38.73 -29.80 2.21
C LYS A 40 39.64 -29.09 3.21
N ASN A 41 40.43 -29.85 3.97
CA ASN A 41 41.32 -29.35 5.00
C ASN A 41 42.49 -28.52 4.41
N ALA A 42 43.09 -28.96 3.31
CA ALA A 42 44.14 -28.23 2.62
C ALA A 42 43.62 -26.89 2.08
N PHE A 43 42.41 -26.91 1.50
CA PHE A 43 41.76 -25.70 1.02
C PHE A 43 41.40 -24.73 2.15
N THR A 44 40.79 -25.22 3.24
CA THR A 44 40.50 -24.37 4.41
C THR A 44 41.78 -23.80 5.00
N THR A 45 42.84 -24.59 5.17
CA THR A 45 44.13 -24.14 5.70
C THR A 45 44.77 -23.08 4.80
N ALA A 46 44.71 -23.26 3.48
CA ALA A 46 45.21 -22.26 2.53
C ALA A 46 44.40 -20.95 2.60
N CYS A 47 43.08 -21.02 2.73
CA CYS A 47 42.23 -19.83 2.92
C CYS A 47 42.48 -19.14 4.27
N GLU A 48 42.68 -19.91 5.34
CA GLU A 48 42.99 -19.40 6.68
C GLU A 48 44.32 -18.65 6.70
N THR A 49 45.35 -19.20 6.08
CA THR A 49 46.69 -18.60 6.02
C THR A 49 46.76 -17.39 5.09
N SER A 50 46.08 -17.42 3.95
CA SER A 50 46.15 -16.34 2.95
C SER A 50 45.21 -15.16 3.23
N VAL A 51 44.00 -15.42 3.75
CA VAL A 51 42.96 -14.40 3.93
C VAL A 51 42.68 -14.11 5.40
N GLY A 52 43.04 -15.01 6.31
CA GLY A 52 42.59 -15.00 7.70
C GLY A 52 41.11 -15.40 7.82
N LEU A 53 40.73 -16.09 8.89
CA LEU A 53 39.31 -16.29 9.21
C LEU A 53 38.71 -14.93 9.55
N LYS A 54 37.98 -14.34 8.60
CA LYS A 54 37.18 -13.16 8.87
C LYS A 54 36.02 -13.59 9.77
N ASN A 55 36.26 -13.52 11.08
CA ASN A 55 35.24 -13.71 12.11
C ASN A 55 34.10 -12.73 11.84
N ARG A 56 33.04 -13.21 11.19
CA ARG A 56 31.77 -12.48 11.09
C ARG A 56 31.15 -12.52 12.48
N LYS A 57 31.64 -11.64 13.36
CA LYS A 57 30.98 -11.38 14.63
C LYS A 57 29.55 -10.96 14.29
N HIS A 58 28.57 -11.75 14.73
CA HIS A 58 27.19 -11.32 14.75
C HIS A 58 27.17 -9.96 15.42
N GLN A 59 26.86 -8.94 14.64
CA GLN A 59 26.80 -7.59 15.17
C GLN A 59 25.53 -7.53 16.01
N GLU A 60 25.63 -7.24 17.30
CA GLU A 60 24.48 -7.17 18.22
C GLU A 60 23.43 -6.15 17.76
N TRP A 61 23.77 -5.21 16.87
CA TRP A 61 22.83 -4.26 16.28
C TRP A 61 22.03 -4.83 15.10
N ILE A 62 22.43 -5.98 14.52
CA ILE A 62 21.69 -6.68 13.46
C ILE A 62 20.90 -7.82 14.11
N THR A 63 19.93 -7.49 14.96
CA THR A 63 18.95 -8.47 15.43
C THR A 63 17.77 -8.54 14.46
N PRO A 64 17.00 -9.64 14.44
CA PRO A 64 15.77 -9.72 13.65
C PRO A 64 14.83 -8.52 13.89
N GLU A 65 14.77 -8.01 15.12
CA GLU A 65 13.94 -6.86 15.49
C GLU A 65 14.39 -5.56 14.82
N THR A 66 15.70 -5.32 14.68
CA THR A 66 16.23 -4.11 14.02
C THR A 66 15.97 -4.15 12.53
N LEU A 67 16.14 -5.32 11.89
CA LEU A 67 15.79 -5.52 10.49
C LEU A 67 14.29 -5.25 10.22
N VAL A 68 13.40 -5.78 11.05
CA VAL A 68 11.95 -5.52 10.93
C VAL A 68 11.63 -4.04 11.09
N LYS A 69 12.27 -3.37 12.06
CA LYS A 69 12.11 -1.92 12.29
C LYS A 69 12.59 -1.11 11.09
N ASP A 70 13.71 -1.48 10.48
CA ASP A 70 14.28 -0.79 9.33
C ASP A 70 13.45 -0.97 8.07
N VAL A 71 12.97 -2.19 7.80
CA VAL A 71 12.02 -2.45 6.71
C VAL A 71 10.74 -1.61 6.89
N ARG A 72 10.19 -1.56 8.11
CA ARG A 72 9.00 -0.74 8.41
C ARG A 72 9.28 0.75 8.22
N ASN A 73 10.46 1.23 8.62
CA ASN A 73 10.85 2.62 8.43
C ASN A 73 11.10 2.95 6.96
N SER A 74 11.65 2.02 6.17
CA SER A 74 11.79 2.15 4.72
C SER A 74 10.42 2.27 4.07
N ALA A 75 9.51 1.34 4.34
CA ALA A 75 8.15 1.38 3.79
C ALA A 75 7.40 2.69 4.13
N ARG A 76 7.62 3.23 5.34
CA ARG A 76 7.08 4.54 5.74
C ARG A 76 7.70 5.69 4.96
N ARG A 77 9.01 5.66 4.72
CA ARG A 77 9.72 6.66 3.89
C ARG A 77 9.23 6.60 2.45
N ASP A 78 9.11 5.41 1.87
CA ASP A 78 8.64 5.21 0.50
C ASP A 78 7.21 5.72 0.34
N LYS A 79 6.34 5.44 1.31
CA LYS A 79 4.96 5.98 1.33
C LYS A 79 4.94 7.51 1.37
N ARG A 80 5.79 8.14 2.20
CA ARG A 80 5.88 9.60 2.26
C ARG A 80 6.38 10.17 0.94
N ALA A 81 7.47 9.63 0.40
CA ALA A 81 8.02 10.05 -0.89
C ALA A 81 7.00 9.93 -2.03
N PHE A 82 6.20 8.87 -2.05
CA PHE A 82 5.10 8.72 -3.01
C PHE A 82 4.05 9.82 -2.87
N VAL A 83 3.61 10.12 -1.64
CA VAL A 83 2.63 11.18 -1.37
C VAL A 83 3.19 12.55 -1.76
N ASP A 84 4.43 12.86 -1.34
CA ASP A 84 5.10 14.14 -1.62
C ASP A 84 5.24 14.37 -3.13
N LYS A 85 5.63 13.33 -3.88
CA LYS A 85 5.69 13.36 -5.33
C LYS A 85 4.32 13.66 -5.94
N LEU A 86 3.28 12.94 -5.51
CA LEU A 86 1.93 13.08 -6.04
C LEU A 86 1.33 14.46 -5.72
N THR A 87 1.64 15.02 -4.56
CA THR A 87 1.27 16.40 -4.21
C THR A 87 1.99 17.43 -5.07
N ALA A 88 3.29 17.24 -5.35
CA ALA A 88 4.04 18.13 -6.23
C ALA A 88 3.50 18.10 -7.68
N GLU A 89 3.15 16.93 -8.19
CA GLU A 89 2.52 16.78 -9.50
C GLU A 89 1.12 17.42 -9.56
N ALA A 90 0.35 17.32 -8.47
CA ALA A 90 -0.93 18.01 -8.34
C ALA A 90 -0.77 19.55 -8.35
N GLU A 91 0.19 20.08 -7.59
CA GLU A 91 0.49 21.51 -7.59
C GLU A 91 0.89 22.02 -8.98
N GLU A 92 1.76 21.29 -9.67
CA GLU A 92 2.20 21.66 -11.01
C GLU A 92 1.04 21.61 -12.02
N ALA A 93 0.20 20.57 -11.94
CA ALA A 93 -1.02 20.49 -12.74
C ALA A 93 -1.97 21.67 -12.49
N ALA A 94 -2.07 22.14 -11.24
CA ALA A 94 -2.87 23.32 -10.90
C ALA A 94 -2.26 24.59 -11.51
N ARG A 95 -0.93 24.78 -11.45
CA ARG A 95 -0.24 25.91 -12.08
C ARG A 95 -0.40 25.92 -13.60
N ALA A 96 -0.33 24.75 -14.22
CA ALA A 96 -0.53 24.56 -15.66
C ALA A 96 -2.02 24.58 -16.08
N ASN A 97 -2.95 24.81 -15.14
CA ASN A 97 -4.40 24.74 -15.35
C ASN A 97 -4.88 23.41 -15.98
N ASN A 98 -4.16 22.32 -15.74
CA ASN A 98 -4.53 20.97 -16.17
C ASN A 98 -5.45 20.31 -15.13
N ILE A 99 -6.73 20.67 -15.22
CA ILE A 99 -7.77 20.24 -14.27
C ILE A 99 -7.88 18.71 -14.20
N LYS A 100 -7.74 18.02 -15.33
CA LYS A 100 -7.85 16.55 -15.38
C LYS A 100 -6.75 15.88 -14.55
N ALA A 101 -5.49 16.27 -14.76
CA ALA A 101 -4.36 15.72 -14.03
C ALA A 101 -4.42 16.04 -12.53
N LEU A 102 -4.87 17.26 -12.18
CA LEU A 102 -5.11 17.65 -10.79
C LEU A 102 -6.11 16.72 -10.09
N TYR A 103 -7.27 16.48 -10.72
CA TYR A 103 -8.29 15.58 -10.16
C TYR A 103 -7.83 14.13 -10.07
N ASP A 104 -7.12 13.63 -11.08
CA ASP A 104 -6.58 12.26 -11.08
C ASP A 104 -5.59 12.06 -9.91
N ASN A 105 -4.71 13.04 -9.65
CA ASN A 105 -3.78 13.02 -8.51
C ASN A 105 -4.49 13.13 -7.15
N ILE A 106 -5.46 14.03 -7.01
CA ILE A 106 -6.27 14.16 -5.78
C ILE A 106 -7.04 12.87 -5.50
N LYS A 107 -7.57 12.21 -6.53
CA LYS A 107 -8.27 10.93 -6.41
C LYS A 107 -7.34 9.81 -5.95
N LEU A 108 -6.09 9.79 -6.41
CA LEU A 108 -5.07 8.86 -5.94
C LEU A 108 -4.68 9.14 -4.47
N LEU A 109 -4.54 10.41 -4.08
CA LEU A 109 -4.23 10.82 -2.69
C LEU A 109 -5.36 10.47 -1.70
N THR A 110 -6.61 10.70 -2.09
CA THR A 110 -7.79 10.49 -1.23
C THR A 110 -8.25 9.03 -1.16
N GLY A 111 -7.69 8.15 -2.00
CA GLY A 111 -7.99 6.72 -2.01
C GLY A 111 -9.39 6.40 -2.53
N LYS A 112 -9.87 5.17 -2.25
CA LYS A 112 -11.22 4.73 -2.67
C LYS A 112 -12.28 5.49 -1.88
N TYR A 113 -12.88 6.52 -2.48
CA TYR A 113 -14.13 7.12 -2.02
C TYR A 113 -15.17 6.01 -1.77
N GLN A 114 -15.43 5.69 -0.51
CA GLN A 114 -16.54 4.84 -0.14
C GLN A 114 -17.80 5.71 -0.25
N LYS A 115 -18.58 5.52 -1.31
CA LYS A 115 -19.86 6.22 -1.47
C LYS A 115 -20.78 5.78 -0.33
N GLY A 116 -20.89 6.61 0.70
CA GLY A 116 -21.92 6.48 1.71
C GLY A 116 -23.27 6.77 1.06
N SER A 117 -23.89 5.77 0.45
CA SER A 117 -25.26 5.89 -0.02
C SER A 117 -26.15 6.01 1.21
N ARG A 118 -26.65 7.21 1.51
CA ARG A 118 -27.77 7.37 2.43
C ARG A 118 -29.01 6.89 1.68
N PRO A 119 -29.65 5.78 2.09
CA PRO A 119 -30.83 5.29 1.39
C PRO A 119 -31.95 6.33 1.51
N VAL A 120 -32.62 6.63 0.39
CA VAL A 120 -33.81 7.49 0.41
C VAL A 120 -34.90 6.76 1.20
N LYS A 121 -35.50 7.43 2.19
CA LYS A 121 -36.55 6.84 3.03
C LYS A 121 -37.94 7.33 2.60
N SER A 122 -38.92 6.42 2.65
CA SER A 122 -40.33 6.75 2.54
C SER A 122 -40.80 7.62 3.72
N LYS A 123 -42.02 8.16 3.63
CA LYS A 123 -42.65 8.93 4.71
C LYS A 123 -42.82 8.10 6.01
N GLU A 124 -42.92 6.78 5.86
CA GLU A 124 -43.01 5.79 6.93
C GLU A 124 -41.63 5.30 7.43
N GLY A 125 -40.53 5.84 6.87
CA GLY A 125 -39.17 5.51 7.27
C GLY A 125 -38.55 4.27 6.60
N LYS A 126 -39.27 3.59 5.70
CA LYS A 126 -38.79 2.43 4.93
C LYS A 126 -37.78 2.86 3.86
N THR A 127 -36.69 2.12 3.68
CA THR A 127 -35.68 2.42 2.66
C THR A 127 -36.18 2.06 1.26
N LEU A 128 -36.17 3.04 0.34
CA LEU A 128 -36.57 2.90 -1.06
C LEU A 128 -35.33 2.69 -1.92
N ASN A 129 -35.19 1.48 -2.47
CA ASN A 129 -34.01 1.05 -3.21
C ASN A 129 -34.20 1.05 -4.73
N THR A 130 -35.44 1.07 -5.22
CA THR A 130 -35.73 1.14 -6.66
C THR A 130 -35.84 2.59 -7.15
N HIS A 131 -35.43 2.82 -8.39
CA HIS A 131 -35.45 4.15 -9.00
C HIS A 131 -36.87 4.74 -9.06
N GLU A 132 -37.85 3.92 -9.45
CA GLU A 132 -39.26 4.33 -9.55
C GLU A 132 -39.83 4.78 -8.20
N GLU A 133 -39.56 4.02 -7.13
CA GLU A 133 -39.98 4.37 -5.77
C GLU A 133 -39.31 5.66 -5.28
N GLN A 134 -38.02 5.84 -5.58
CA GLN A 134 -37.31 7.08 -5.26
C GLN A 134 -37.92 8.27 -6.00
N MET A 135 -38.16 8.15 -7.31
CA MET A 135 -38.79 9.22 -8.10
C MET A 135 -40.17 9.56 -7.57
N LYS A 136 -40.99 8.55 -7.24
CA LYS A 136 -42.30 8.77 -6.63
C LYS A 136 -42.19 9.51 -5.30
N ARG A 137 -41.24 9.13 -4.43
CA ARG A 137 -40.99 9.80 -3.15
C ARG A 137 -40.51 11.25 -3.31
N TRP A 138 -39.71 11.54 -4.33
CA TRP A 138 -39.30 12.90 -4.68
C TRP A 138 -40.50 13.74 -5.12
N VAL A 139 -41.33 13.21 -6.01
CA VAL A 139 -42.55 13.89 -6.48
C VAL A 139 -43.50 14.20 -5.31
N GLU A 140 -43.73 13.25 -4.41
CA GLU A 140 -44.52 13.46 -3.20
C GLU A 140 -43.90 14.53 -2.28
N HIS A 141 -42.59 14.47 -2.03
CA HIS A 141 -41.91 15.47 -1.21
C HIS A 141 -42.08 16.89 -1.76
N PHE A 142 -41.82 17.06 -3.06
CA PHE A 142 -41.89 18.37 -3.69
C PHE A 142 -43.32 18.87 -3.81
N LYS A 143 -44.31 17.98 -4.00
CA LYS A 143 -45.73 18.38 -3.93
C LYS A 143 -46.11 18.89 -2.54
N ASP A 144 -45.69 18.19 -1.48
CA ASP A 144 -45.96 18.59 -0.09
C ASP A 144 -45.24 19.88 0.29
N VAL A 145 -44.07 20.18 -0.29
CA VAL A 145 -43.27 21.38 0.03
C VAL A 145 -43.70 22.59 -0.79
N LEU A 146 -43.97 22.42 -2.09
CA LEU A 146 -44.22 23.54 -3.00
C LEU A 146 -45.69 23.99 -3.05
N ASN A 147 -46.63 23.13 -2.64
CA ASN A 147 -48.06 23.45 -2.64
C ASN A 147 -48.62 23.67 -1.22
N GLN A 148 -47.79 24.13 -0.28
CA GLN A 148 -48.28 24.49 1.05
C GLN A 148 -49.07 25.79 0.98
N ASP A 149 -50.18 25.86 1.70
CA ASP A 149 -50.92 27.10 1.88
C ASP A 149 -50.00 28.19 2.44
N PRO A 150 -50.21 29.46 2.06
CA PRO A 150 -49.43 30.57 2.60
C PRO A 150 -49.43 30.50 4.13
N PRO A 151 -48.26 30.61 4.78
CA PRO A 151 -48.17 30.47 6.22
C PRO A 151 -49.10 31.48 6.90
N VAL A 152 -49.95 30.98 7.81
CA VAL A 152 -50.95 31.79 8.55
C VAL A 152 -50.29 32.92 9.33
N ARG A 153 -49.02 32.74 9.71
CA ARG A 153 -48.17 33.79 10.26
C ARG A 153 -47.38 34.42 9.12
N LYS A 154 -47.67 35.68 8.80
CA LYS A 154 -46.76 36.51 7.98
C LYS A 154 -45.45 36.62 8.74
N ALA A 155 -44.34 36.27 8.09
CA ALA A 155 -43.02 36.53 8.65
C ALA A 155 -42.82 38.06 8.67
N ASP A 156 -42.61 38.65 9.85
CA ASP A 156 -42.04 39.99 9.96
C ASP A 156 -40.57 39.87 9.53
N ILE A 157 -40.34 40.07 8.24
CA ILE A 157 -39.00 40.12 7.67
C ILE A 157 -38.50 41.53 7.98
N PRO A 158 -37.51 41.72 8.87
CA PRO A 158 -36.93 43.03 9.10
C PRO A 158 -36.36 43.57 7.78
N PRO A 159 -36.43 44.88 7.51
CA PRO A 159 -35.80 45.49 6.35
C PRO A 159 -34.34 45.02 6.21
N SER A 160 -33.92 44.75 4.97
CA SER A 160 -32.63 44.16 4.59
C SER A 160 -31.37 44.93 5.07
N GLU A 161 -31.52 46.00 5.84
CA GLU A 161 -30.43 46.78 6.43
C GLU A 161 -29.87 46.17 7.71
N GLU A 162 -30.59 45.27 8.39
CA GLU A 162 -30.06 44.59 9.57
C GLU A 162 -29.29 43.33 9.14
N LEU A 163 -28.02 43.50 8.78
CA LEU A 163 -27.08 42.39 8.62
C LEU A 163 -27.00 41.62 9.94
N LEU A 164 -27.75 40.52 10.04
CA LEU A 164 -27.60 39.59 11.15
C LEU A 164 -26.13 39.23 11.26
N ALA A 165 -25.53 39.48 12.43
CA ALA A 165 -24.16 39.12 12.75
C ALA A 165 -24.05 37.58 12.81
N VAL A 166 -24.05 36.95 11.65
CA VAL A 166 -23.77 35.52 11.50
C VAL A 166 -22.31 35.34 11.88
N ASP A 167 -22.05 34.61 12.95
CA ASP A 167 -20.69 34.36 13.44
C ASP A 167 -19.96 33.38 12.49
N TYR A 168 -19.39 33.94 11.41
CA TYR A 168 -18.64 33.20 10.39
C TYR A 168 -17.35 32.57 10.94
N ALA A 169 -16.89 32.99 12.13
CA ALA A 169 -15.67 32.47 12.75
C ALA A 169 -15.76 30.98 13.09
N ARG A 170 -16.98 30.44 13.25
CA ARG A 170 -17.18 29.01 13.56
C ARG A 170 -16.98 28.08 12.37
N ARG A 171 -17.07 28.58 11.13
CA ARG A 171 -17.14 27.71 9.93
C ARG A 171 -15.99 27.87 8.94
N PHE A 172 -15.26 28.98 8.95
CA PHE A 172 -14.16 29.20 8.01
C PHE A 172 -12.92 29.77 8.71
N SER A 173 -11.73 29.47 8.17
CA SER A 173 -10.48 30.00 8.73
C SER A 173 -10.45 31.53 8.68
N THR A 174 -9.69 32.15 9.58
CA THR A 174 -9.60 33.62 9.75
C THR A 174 -9.28 34.35 8.45
N SER A 175 -8.52 33.74 7.55
CA SER A 175 -8.18 34.28 6.23
C SER A 175 -9.41 34.47 5.33
N VAL A 176 -10.33 33.50 5.30
CA VAL A 176 -11.54 33.56 4.48
C VAL A 176 -12.53 34.59 5.03
N CYS A 177 -12.63 34.70 6.36
CA CYS A 177 -13.47 35.71 6.99
C CYS A 177 -12.97 37.13 6.70
N MET A 178 -11.65 37.37 6.75
CA MET A 178 -11.08 38.68 6.41
C MET A 178 -11.33 39.06 4.94
N ALA A 179 -11.17 38.11 4.01
CA ALA A 179 -11.42 38.35 2.59
C ALA A 179 -12.89 38.74 2.30
N LEU A 180 -13.84 38.07 2.96
CA LEU A 180 -15.27 38.39 2.85
C LEU A 180 -15.60 39.78 3.41
N SER A 181 -15.04 40.16 4.57
CA SER A 181 -15.23 41.49 5.14
C SER A 181 -14.72 42.61 4.24
N VAL A 182 -13.56 42.42 3.58
CA VAL A 182 -13.00 43.40 2.64
C VAL A 182 -13.88 43.56 1.40
N MET A 183 -14.43 42.46 0.86
CA MET A 183 -15.32 42.52 -0.30
C MET A 183 -16.66 43.22 -0.01
N ILE A 184 -17.22 43.00 1.19
CA ILE A 184 -18.47 43.65 1.61
C ILE A 184 -18.26 45.16 1.84
N ALA A 185 -17.14 45.56 2.45
CA ALA A 185 -16.81 46.97 2.65
C ALA A 185 -16.57 47.72 1.32
N GLY A 186 -15.93 47.07 0.34
CA GLY A 186 -15.68 47.65 -0.99
C GLY A 186 -16.97 47.89 -1.80
N LEU A 187 -18.00 47.06 -1.61
CA LEU A 187 -19.29 47.21 -2.31
C LEU A 187 -20.11 48.41 -1.82
N HIS A 188 -19.93 48.86 -0.58
CA HIS A 188 -20.60 50.05 -0.05
C HIS A 188 -19.98 51.37 -0.52
N LEU A 189 -18.69 51.38 -0.84
CA LEU A 189 -17.98 52.59 -1.29
C LEU A 189 -18.15 52.90 -2.80
N SER A 190 -18.77 52.00 -3.57
CA SER A 190 -18.85 52.11 -5.04
C SER A 190 -20.26 52.39 -5.60
N ARG A 191 -21.25 52.74 -4.76
CA ARG A 191 -22.54 53.26 -5.25
C ARG A 191 -22.43 54.79 -5.42
N PRO A 192 -22.39 55.35 -6.64
CA PRO A 192 -22.59 56.78 -6.82
C PRO A 192 -24.09 57.11 -6.73
N SER A 193 -24.38 58.27 -6.14
CA SER A 193 -25.69 58.93 -6.02
C SER A 193 -26.28 59.33 -7.38
#